data_AF-A0ABD2QFG2-F1
#
_entry.id   AF-A0ABD2QFG2-F1
#
_cell.length_a   1.000
_cell.length_b   1.000
_cell.length_c   1.000
_cell.angle_alpha   90.00
_cell.angle_beta   90.00
_cell.angle_gamma   90.00
#
_symmetry.space_group_name_H-M   'P 1'
#
loop_
_entity.id
_entity.type
_entity.pdbx_description
1 polymer ?
#
loop_
_entity_poly.entity_id
_entity_poly.type
_entity_poly.pdbx_seq_one_letter_code
_entity_poly.pdbx_strand_id
1 'polypeptide(L)'
;MFEYVEHGILERPEEEEKWDLDKFKKIFRVENVSKPESLTLEFDMLNVDCSFANALRRMLIAEVPSVAIDRIYMYQNTSVISDETLSLRIALIPLNIDPSQVPFPQQPLPADDAVASLDASSHFLFDFSEKCTKDFLKNDPTAATNKSRWIYSSSLKWLPLPGQEERYSECKPGPVNEKILINKLVLGTELEAKCLAVKGLGRDHAKFQPVSACYYKFHPRITLNERVEGQMAETLKSSFADGVIEIEPVTGVAKVANPRLDNGSREHMRHPELKSSVKVFVDPKQCIFTVESVARPPEKLLIEAFGVMLEKCQHFLAVTDKCEFGGMFKDGDDVSSSLVCGRLVSLQVLAMSTDGSRATFRFDGEDHTLGAALRFCILRNKDAKFCGYCVPHPLEDCIHLEVHAKRDLSAVELLKSGLKTLQAAFEHMRNCFDISFSQL
;
A
#
# COMPACT_ATOMS: atom_id res chain seq x y z
N MET A 1 13.07 -4.45 14.64
CA MET A 1 13.83 -5.71 14.84
C MET A 1 14.55 -5.75 16.18
N PHE A 2 15.23 -4.69 16.64
CA PHE A 2 15.93 -4.69 17.94
C PHE A 2 15.03 -5.04 19.14
N GLU A 3 13.85 -4.42 19.28
CA GLU A 3 12.90 -4.74 20.37
C GLU A 3 12.43 -6.20 20.35
N TYR A 4 12.24 -6.78 19.17
CA TYR A 4 11.83 -8.18 19.03
C TYR A 4 12.94 -9.16 19.44
N VAL A 5 14.21 -8.77 19.28
CA VAL A 5 15.37 -9.56 19.71
C VAL A 5 15.54 -9.48 21.23
N GLU A 6 15.37 -8.30 21.84
CA GLU A 6 15.45 -8.13 23.30
C GLU A 6 14.34 -8.90 24.04
N HIS A 7 13.16 -9.02 23.42
CA HIS A 7 12.07 -9.83 23.95
C HIS A 7 12.15 -11.32 23.59
N GLY A 8 13.21 -11.77 22.91
CA GLY A 8 13.41 -13.18 22.54
C GLY A 8 12.43 -13.72 21.50
N ILE A 9 11.78 -12.83 20.73
CA ILE A 9 10.76 -13.18 19.73
C ILE A 9 11.40 -13.56 18.39
N LEU A 10 12.58 -13.01 18.11
CA LEU A 10 13.41 -13.33 16.94
C LEU A 10 14.66 -14.09 17.38
N GLU A 11 14.83 -15.33 16.93
CA GLU A 11 16.12 -16.01 16.98
C GLU A 11 16.98 -15.52 15.80
N ARG A 12 18.21 -15.07 16.08
CA ARG A 12 19.22 -14.91 15.02
C ARG A 12 19.74 -16.31 14.70
N PRO A 13 19.66 -16.80 13.45
CA PRO A 13 20.46 -17.96 13.06
C PRO A 13 21.94 -17.63 13.29
N GLU A 14 22.71 -18.62 13.74
CA GLU A 14 24.11 -18.48 14.17
C GLU A 14 25.04 -17.96 13.06
N GLU A 15 24.63 -18.08 11.79
CA GLU A 15 25.24 -17.40 10.65
C GLU A 15 24.16 -16.76 9.75
N GLU A 16 24.16 -15.43 9.63
CA GLU A 16 23.44 -14.77 8.54
C GLU A 16 24.15 -15.09 7.23
N GLU A 17 23.65 -16.07 6.48
CA GLU A 17 24.08 -16.27 5.10
C GLU A 17 24.00 -14.94 4.33
N LYS A 18 25.08 -14.62 3.61
CA LYS A 18 25.08 -13.43 2.74
C LYS A 18 23.97 -13.55 1.72
N TRP A 19 23.06 -12.57 1.74
CA TRP A 19 21.99 -12.46 0.75
C TRP A 19 22.59 -12.27 -0.64
N ASP A 20 22.06 -13.02 -1.60
CA ASP A 20 22.48 -12.99 -2.99
C ASP A 20 21.23 -13.10 -3.89
N LEU A 21 21.23 -12.36 -5.00
CA LEU A 21 20.07 -12.23 -5.87
C LEU A 21 19.76 -13.56 -6.57
N ASP A 22 20.77 -14.30 -7.01
CA ASP A 22 20.57 -15.57 -7.73
C ASP A 22 20.08 -16.67 -6.79
N LYS A 23 20.53 -16.65 -5.52
CA LYS A 23 19.94 -17.50 -4.48
C LYS A 23 18.50 -17.11 -4.18
N PHE A 24 18.24 -15.81 -4.00
CA PHE A 24 16.89 -15.28 -3.76
C PHE A 24 15.90 -15.76 -4.82
N LYS A 25 16.26 -15.65 -6.10
CA LYS A 25 15.43 -16.11 -7.24
C LYS A 25 15.08 -17.60 -7.23
N LYS A 26 15.87 -18.43 -6.53
CA LYS A 26 15.64 -19.89 -6.43
C LYS A 26 14.79 -20.26 -5.21
N ILE A 27 14.90 -19.49 -4.14
CA ILE A 27 14.27 -19.80 -2.85
C ILE A 27 12.96 -19.05 -2.62
N PHE A 28 12.76 -17.90 -3.26
CA PHE A 28 11.55 -17.11 -3.13
C PHE A 28 10.34 -17.87 -3.67
N ARG A 29 9.26 -17.90 -2.89
CA ARG A 29 8.01 -18.59 -3.23
C ARG A 29 6.82 -17.83 -2.68
N VAL A 30 5.72 -17.92 -3.41
CA VAL A 30 4.41 -17.43 -2.98
C VAL A 30 3.50 -18.65 -2.78
N GLU A 31 2.91 -18.78 -1.60
CA GLU A 31 2.06 -19.91 -1.23
C GLU A 31 0.75 -19.43 -0.58
N ASN A 32 -0.20 -20.36 -0.40
CA ASN A 32 -1.47 -20.14 0.32
C ASN A 32 -2.27 -18.92 -0.16
N VAL A 33 -2.35 -18.73 -1.48
CA VAL A 33 -3.13 -17.64 -2.07
C VAL A 33 -4.61 -17.95 -1.92
N SER A 34 -5.34 -17.08 -1.22
CA SER A 34 -6.79 -17.19 -1.07
C SER A 34 -7.49 -17.08 -2.43
N LYS A 35 -8.70 -17.61 -2.53
CA LYS A 35 -9.46 -17.58 -3.78
C LYS A 35 -9.69 -16.13 -4.29
N PRO A 36 -9.61 -15.89 -5.61
CA PRO A 36 -9.71 -14.57 -6.22
C PRO A 36 -11.12 -13.95 -6.22
N GLU A 37 -12.12 -14.65 -5.69
CA GLU A 37 -13.54 -14.24 -5.76
C GLU A 37 -13.93 -13.15 -4.75
N SER A 38 -13.03 -12.76 -3.84
CA SER A 38 -13.33 -11.79 -2.79
C SER A 38 -12.47 -10.52 -2.89
N LEU A 39 -12.97 -9.40 -2.34
CA LEU A 39 -12.19 -8.16 -2.22
C LEU A 39 -11.03 -8.28 -1.21
N THR A 40 -10.85 -9.45 -0.61
CA THR A 40 -9.78 -9.77 0.32
C THR A 40 -8.86 -10.81 -0.30
N LEU A 41 -7.56 -10.55 -0.23
CA LEU A 41 -6.52 -11.47 -0.69
C LEU A 41 -5.54 -11.72 0.45
N GLU A 42 -5.40 -12.98 0.82
CA GLU A 42 -4.41 -13.47 1.77
C GLU A 42 -3.39 -14.34 1.02
N PHE A 43 -2.10 -14.12 1.24
CA PHE A 43 -1.03 -14.92 0.63
C PHE A 43 0.22 -14.92 1.48
N ASP A 44 1.08 -15.91 1.29
CA ASP A 44 2.36 -16.03 2.00
C ASP A 44 3.52 -15.71 1.08
N MET A 45 4.41 -14.83 1.52
CA MET A 45 5.71 -14.63 0.91
C MET A 45 6.78 -15.33 1.74
N LEU A 46 7.41 -16.34 1.16
CA LEU A 46 8.48 -17.12 1.79
C LEU A 46 9.85 -16.65 1.31
N ASN A 47 10.81 -16.62 2.22
CA ASN A 47 12.20 -16.22 1.98
C ASN A 47 12.36 -14.77 1.48
N VAL A 48 11.53 -13.86 2.01
CA VAL A 48 11.58 -12.43 1.69
C VAL A 48 12.10 -11.62 2.87
N ASP A 49 12.83 -10.53 2.61
CA ASP A 49 13.21 -9.59 3.67
C ASP A 49 12.06 -8.64 4.00
N CYS A 50 12.00 -8.21 5.26
CA CYS A 50 11.02 -7.24 5.76
C CYS A 50 11.03 -5.93 4.97
N SER A 51 12.17 -5.51 4.41
CA SER A 51 12.29 -4.29 3.61
C SER A 51 11.47 -4.37 2.33
N PHE A 52 11.50 -5.51 1.62
CA PHE A 52 10.70 -5.71 0.40
C PHE A 52 9.21 -5.88 0.72
N ALA A 53 8.89 -6.65 1.75
CA ALA A 53 7.52 -6.79 2.25
C ALA A 53 6.91 -5.44 2.65
N ASN A 54 7.64 -4.63 3.42
CA ASN A 54 7.17 -3.32 3.84
C ASN A 54 7.09 -2.33 2.68
N ALA A 55 7.99 -2.39 1.70
CA ALA A 55 7.90 -1.59 0.49
C ALA A 55 6.60 -1.91 -0.27
N LEU A 56 6.29 -3.20 -0.49
CA LEU A 56 5.04 -3.61 -1.13
C LEU A 56 3.80 -3.09 -0.37
N ARG A 57 3.79 -3.24 0.96
CA ARG A 57 2.71 -2.72 1.82
C ARG A 57 2.54 -1.20 1.65
N ARG A 58 3.63 -0.44 1.66
CA ARG A 58 3.60 1.03 1.52
C ARG A 58 3.11 1.46 0.14
N MET A 59 3.54 0.78 -0.92
CA MET A 59 3.08 1.08 -2.29
C MET A 59 1.58 0.88 -2.45
N LEU A 60 1.04 -0.24 -1.96
CA LEU A 60 -0.40 -0.52 -2.01
C LEU A 60 -1.24 0.56 -1.30
N ILE A 61 -0.72 1.12 -0.21
CA ILE A 61 -1.41 2.16 0.57
C ILE A 61 -1.26 3.54 -0.08
N ALA A 62 -0.06 3.92 -0.52
CA ALA A 62 0.26 5.30 -0.81
C ALA A 62 0.52 5.60 -2.30
N GLU A 63 0.99 4.62 -3.08
CA GLU A 63 1.54 4.87 -4.42
C GLU A 63 0.73 4.25 -5.55
N VAL A 64 -0.12 3.26 -5.28
CA VAL A 64 -1.07 2.77 -6.27
C VAL A 64 -2.16 3.83 -6.47
N PRO A 65 -2.35 4.34 -7.70
CA PRO A 65 -3.30 5.42 -7.94
C PRO A 65 -4.75 4.95 -7.88
N SER A 66 -5.64 5.88 -7.54
CA SER A 66 -7.09 5.68 -7.57
C SER A 66 -7.79 6.95 -8.06
N VAL A 67 -9.07 6.83 -8.44
CA VAL A 67 -9.91 7.96 -8.84
C VAL A 67 -10.88 8.28 -7.71
N ALA A 68 -10.89 9.53 -7.26
CA ALA A 68 -11.78 10.01 -6.20
C ALA A 68 -12.25 11.44 -6.49
N ILE A 69 -13.34 11.85 -5.83
CA ILE A 69 -13.86 13.22 -5.92
C ILE A 69 -12.90 14.19 -5.23
N ASP A 70 -12.50 15.24 -5.94
CA ASP A 70 -11.58 16.27 -5.43
C ASP A 70 -12.24 17.63 -5.29
N ARG A 71 -12.89 18.11 -6.35
CA ARG A 71 -13.59 19.39 -6.34
C ARG A 71 -15.10 19.18 -6.28
N ILE A 72 -15.76 19.97 -5.44
CA ILE A 72 -17.23 19.97 -5.33
C ILE A 72 -17.69 21.41 -5.51
N TYR A 73 -18.45 21.65 -6.56
CA TYR A 73 -19.08 22.93 -6.87
C TYR A 73 -20.45 22.95 -6.21
N MET A 74 -20.56 23.64 -5.09
CA MET A 74 -21.81 23.78 -4.33
C MET A 74 -22.62 24.95 -4.88
N TYR A 75 -23.85 24.71 -5.33
CA TYR A 75 -24.76 25.78 -5.74
C TYR A 75 -25.73 26.15 -4.63
N GLN A 76 -26.24 25.12 -3.94
CA GLN A 76 -27.24 25.30 -2.92
C GLN A 76 -27.15 24.17 -1.89
N ASN A 77 -26.95 24.54 -0.63
CA ASN A 77 -27.07 23.63 0.50
C ASN A 77 -27.92 24.29 1.59
N THR A 78 -29.15 23.79 1.75
CA THR A 78 -30.05 24.20 2.83
C THR A 78 -30.19 23.12 3.89
N SER A 79 -29.34 22.10 3.84
CA SER A 79 -29.33 21.01 4.82
C SER A 79 -28.69 21.45 6.14
N VAL A 80 -28.82 20.60 7.16
CA VAL A 80 -28.22 20.86 8.48
C VAL A 80 -26.71 20.64 8.47
N ILE A 81 -26.19 19.80 7.56
CA ILE A 81 -24.76 19.52 7.44
C ILE A 81 -24.11 20.66 6.68
N SER A 82 -23.02 21.20 7.24
CA SER A 82 -22.23 22.25 6.61
C SER A 82 -21.55 21.80 5.32
N ASP A 83 -21.26 22.75 4.44
CA ASP A 83 -20.71 22.50 3.11
C ASP A 83 -19.40 21.74 3.17
N GLU A 84 -18.50 22.10 4.10
CA GLU A 84 -17.20 21.47 4.26
C GLU A 84 -17.32 20.01 4.73
N THR A 85 -18.22 19.74 5.68
CA THR A 85 -18.45 18.39 6.21
C THR A 85 -19.08 17.51 5.15
N LEU A 86 -20.06 18.04 4.42
CA LEU A 86 -20.71 17.33 3.33
C LEU A 86 -19.71 17.02 2.20
N SER A 87 -18.88 18.00 1.84
CA SER A 87 -17.85 17.86 0.81
C SER A 87 -16.83 16.78 1.17
N LEU A 88 -16.36 16.75 2.42
CA LEU A 88 -15.45 15.71 2.90
C LEU A 88 -16.08 14.31 2.79
N ARG A 89 -17.37 14.18 3.15
CA ARG A 89 -18.07 12.90 3.07
C ARG A 89 -18.22 12.41 1.63
N ILE A 90 -18.58 13.30 0.71
CA ILE A 90 -18.70 12.97 -0.71
C ILE A 90 -17.34 12.59 -1.30
N ALA A 91 -16.28 13.31 -0.93
CA ALA A 91 -14.91 13.05 -1.38
C ALA A 91 -14.39 11.66 -0.99
N LEU A 92 -14.89 11.09 0.11
CA LEU A 92 -14.50 9.77 0.61
C LEU A 92 -15.32 8.60 0.01
N ILE A 93 -16.26 8.88 -0.89
CA ILE A 93 -17.03 7.81 -1.55
C ILE A 93 -16.16 7.16 -2.63
N PRO A 94 -15.90 5.84 -2.54
CA PRO A 94 -15.11 5.16 -3.54
C PRO A 94 -15.88 5.04 -4.85
N LEU A 95 -15.19 5.31 -5.96
CA LEU A 95 -15.74 5.26 -7.31
C LEU A 95 -15.26 4.01 -8.05
N ASN A 96 -16.14 3.41 -8.84
CA ASN A 96 -15.82 2.30 -9.72
C ASN A 96 -15.30 2.81 -11.06
N ILE A 97 -14.07 3.34 -11.07
CA ILE A 97 -13.38 3.83 -12.28
C ILE A 97 -12.00 3.21 -12.32
N ASP A 98 -11.62 2.65 -13.47
CA ASP A 98 -10.28 2.09 -13.66
C ASP A 98 -9.24 3.22 -13.85
N PRO A 99 -8.29 3.41 -12.91
CA PRO A 99 -7.30 4.47 -13.01
C PRO A 99 -6.27 4.22 -14.13
N SER A 100 -6.14 2.99 -14.66
CA SER A 100 -5.21 2.70 -15.76
C SER A 100 -5.56 3.46 -17.04
N GLN A 101 -6.86 3.73 -17.23
CA GLN A 101 -7.40 4.43 -18.38
C GLN A 101 -7.36 5.95 -18.24
N VAL A 102 -7.07 6.45 -17.03
CA VAL A 102 -7.15 7.87 -16.68
C VAL A 102 -5.72 8.42 -16.52
N PRO A 103 -5.32 9.47 -17.26
CA PRO A 103 -4.06 10.14 -17.02
C PRO A 103 -4.14 11.00 -15.75
N PHE A 104 -2.98 11.30 -15.17
CA PHE A 104 -2.90 12.25 -14.06
C PHE A 104 -3.19 13.68 -14.56
N PRO A 105 -3.90 14.51 -13.77
CA PRO A 105 -4.16 15.90 -14.14
C PRO A 105 -2.83 16.67 -14.26
N GLN A 106 -2.61 17.29 -15.41
CA GLN A 106 -1.39 18.07 -15.68
C GLN A 106 -1.50 19.53 -15.22
N GLN A 107 -2.74 20.01 -15.09
CA GLN A 107 -3.07 21.39 -14.75
C GLN A 107 -3.85 21.43 -13.44
N PRO A 108 -3.80 22.55 -12.70
CA PRO A 108 -4.65 22.74 -11.54
C PRO A 108 -6.12 22.62 -11.93
N LEU A 109 -6.91 22.05 -11.02
CA LEU A 109 -8.32 21.81 -11.26
C LEU A 109 -9.08 23.12 -11.49
N PRO A 110 -10.03 23.17 -12.43
CA PRO A 110 -10.78 24.38 -12.73
C PRO A 110 -11.56 24.93 -11.52
N ALA A 111 -11.65 26.26 -11.47
CA ALA A 111 -12.44 26.95 -10.45
C ALA A 111 -13.94 26.89 -10.72
N ASP A 112 -14.34 26.68 -11.97
CA ASP A 112 -15.73 26.55 -12.42
C ASP A 112 -16.03 25.13 -12.93
N ASP A 113 -17.31 24.79 -13.04
CA ASP A 113 -17.79 23.50 -13.54
C ASP A 113 -18.07 23.52 -15.06
N ALA A 114 -17.63 24.56 -15.75
CA ALA A 114 -17.92 24.74 -17.16
C ALA A 114 -17.29 23.60 -17.97
N VAL A 115 -18.09 22.96 -18.84
CA VAL A 115 -17.61 21.83 -19.65
C VAL A 115 -16.38 22.19 -20.49
N ALA A 116 -16.24 23.46 -20.89
CA ALA A 116 -15.09 23.95 -21.66
C ALA A 116 -13.78 24.02 -20.85
N SER A 117 -13.82 24.13 -19.52
CA SER A 117 -12.64 24.12 -18.66
C SER A 117 -12.25 22.70 -18.23
N LEU A 118 -13.12 21.72 -18.43
CA LEU A 118 -12.89 20.32 -18.07
C LEU A 118 -12.22 19.54 -19.21
N ASP A 119 -11.17 18.79 -18.87
CA ASP A 119 -10.55 17.84 -19.78
C ASP A 119 -11.25 16.47 -19.68
N ALA A 120 -11.97 16.09 -20.73
CA ALA A 120 -12.73 14.84 -20.83
C ALA A 120 -11.88 13.57 -20.69
N SER A 121 -10.56 13.66 -20.85
CA SER A 121 -9.68 12.49 -20.71
C SER A 121 -9.32 12.17 -19.25
N SER A 122 -9.23 13.19 -18.38
CA SER A 122 -8.76 13.09 -16.99
C SER A 122 -9.84 13.36 -15.93
N HIS A 123 -10.94 14.01 -16.31
CA HIS A 123 -11.99 14.46 -15.39
C HIS A 123 -13.28 13.66 -15.52
N PHE A 124 -13.96 13.42 -14.39
CA PHE A 124 -15.30 12.83 -14.35
C PHE A 124 -16.23 13.71 -13.54
N LEU A 125 -17.38 14.08 -14.10
CA LEU A 125 -18.35 14.95 -13.46
C LEU A 125 -19.55 14.14 -12.95
N PHE A 126 -20.00 14.44 -11.74
CA PHE A 126 -21.17 13.83 -11.12
C PHE A 126 -22.15 14.92 -10.66
N ASP A 127 -23.42 14.76 -10.98
CA ASP A 127 -24.52 15.56 -10.46
C ASP A 127 -25.00 15.00 -9.11
N PHE A 128 -25.17 15.89 -8.14
CA PHE A 128 -25.71 15.59 -6.83
C PHE A 128 -26.79 16.60 -6.48
N SER A 129 -27.98 16.34 -7.03
CA SER A 129 -29.14 17.22 -6.93
C SER A 129 -30.31 16.49 -6.31
N GLU A 130 -30.64 16.81 -5.06
CA GLU A 130 -31.71 16.16 -4.30
C GLU A 130 -32.57 17.16 -3.52
N LYS A 131 -33.88 16.95 -3.53
CA LYS A 131 -34.86 17.81 -2.83
C LYS A 131 -35.82 16.97 -1.99
N CYS A 132 -36.18 17.48 -0.81
CA CYS A 132 -37.18 16.86 0.06
C CYS A 132 -38.51 17.63 0.01
N THR A 133 -39.47 17.12 -0.76
CA THR A 133 -40.84 17.69 -0.87
C THR A 133 -41.87 16.82 -0.16
N LYS A 134 -43.08 17.37 0.07
CA LYS A 134 -44.17 16.68 0.76
C LYS A 134 -44.64 15.42 0.04
N ASP A 135 -44.49 15.37 -1.29
CA ASP A 135 -44.93 14.24 -2.10
C ASP A 135 -44.00 13.03 -1.96
N PHE A 136 -42.69 13.25 -1.75
CA PHE A 136 -41.75 12.16 -1.44
C PHE A 136 -42.06 11.47 -0.11
N LEU A 137 -42.50 12.21 0.90
CA LEU A 137 -42.83 11.66 2.22
C LEU A 137 -44.08 10.77 2.21
N LYS A 138 -44.95 10.87 1.20
CA LYS A 138 -46.17 10.04 1.09
C LYS A 138 -45.88 8.66 0.49
N ASN A 139 -44.85 8.56 -0.35
CA ASN A 139 -44.56 7.35 -1.11
C ASN A 139 -43.63 6.36 -0.37
N ASP A 140 -42.93 6.82 0.67
CA ASP A 140 -42.04 5.99 1.49
C ASP A 140 -42.54 5.94 2.95
N PRO A 141 -43.03 4.79 3.44
CA PRO A 141 -43.59 4.66 4.79
C PRO A 141 -42.56 4.94 5.90
N THR A 142 -41.26 4.71 5.65
CA THR A 142 -40.17 5.00 6.59
C THR A 142 -39.81 6.49 6.66
N ALA A 143 -39.94 7.20 5.53
CA ALA A 143 -39.75 8.65 5.47
C ALA A 143 -40.95 9.41 6.05
N ALA A 144 -42.17 8.87 5.90
CA ALA A 144 -43.41 9.44 6.42
C ALA A 144 -43.40 9.61 7.95
N THR A 145 -42.90 8.61 8.68
CA THR A 145 -42.83 8.64 10.16
C THR A 145 -41.83 9.69 10.66
N ASN A 146 -40.69 9.83 9.98
CA ASN A 146 -39.57 10.67 10.43
C ASN A 146 -39.53 12.06 9.79
N LYS A 147 -40.47 12.40 8.90
CA LYS A 147 -40.51 13.64 8.11
C LYS A 147 -39.17 14.02 7.47
N SER A 148 -38.40 13.01 7.06
CA SER A 148 -37.03 13.19 6.55
C SER A 148 -36.68 12.13 5.53
N ARG A 149 -35.85 12.52 4.55
CA ARG A 149 -35.37 11.68 3.45
C ARG A 149 -33.89 11.40 3.63
N TRP A 150 -33.50 10.13 3.56
CA TRP A 150 -32.11 9.71 3.66
C TRP A 150 -31.51 9.74 2.25
N ILE A 151 -30.38 10.42 2.10
CA ILE A 151 -29.67 10.59 0.83
C ILE A 151 -28.45 9.68 0.85
N TYR A 152 -28.44 8.74 -0.09
CA TYR A 152 -27.38 7.77 -0.25
C TYR A 152 -26.49 8.09 -1.45
N SER A 153 -25.35 7.40 -1.55
CA SER A 153 -24.43 7.47 -2.68
C SER A 153 -25.06 7.14 -4.02
N SER A 154 -26.12 6.34 -4.09
CA SER A 154 -26.92 6.12 -5.32
C SER A 154 -27.47 7.40 -5.96
N SER A 155 -27.54 8.50 -5.21
CA SER A 155 -28.01 9.79 -5.71
C SER A 155 -26.93 10.54 -6.52
N LEU A 156 -25.66 10.11 -6.48
CA LEU A 156 -24.59 10.63 -7.33
C LEU A 156 -24.77 10.09 -8.75
N LYS A 157 -25.14 10.96 -9.68
CA LYS A 157 -25.38 10.60 -11.08
C LYS A 157 -24.22 11.06 -11.94
N TRP A 158 -23.62 10.14 -12.67
CA TRP A 158 -22.55 10.49 -13.61
C TRP A 158 -23.09 11.34 -14.77
N LEU A 159 -22.44 12.47 -15.01
CA LEU A 159 -22.64 13.35 -16.15
C LEU A 159 -21.48 13.14 -17.14
N PRO A 160 -21.71 12.42 -18.25
CA PRO A 160 -20.64 12.12 -19.19
C PRO A 160 -20.15 13.39 -19.89
N LEU A 161 -18.82 13.56 -19.94
CA LEU A 161 -18.20 14.56 -20.80
C LEU A 161 -18.12 14.04 -22.25
N PRO A 162 -17.91 14.92 -23.24
CA PRO A 162 -17.86 14.51 -24.66
C PRO A 162 -16.90 13.33 -24.89
N GLY A 163 -17.40 12.26 -25.53
CA GLY A 163 -16.64 11.04 -25.83
C GLY A 163 -16.56 10.00 -24.71
N GLN A 164 -16.97 10.32 -23.48
CA GLN A 164 -16.92 9.36 -22.37
C GLN A 164 -18.04 8.31 -22.41
N GLU A 165 -19.21 8.64 -22.99
CA GLU A 165 -20.34 7.70 -23.10
C GLU A 165 -19.97 6.43 -23.86
N GLU A 166 -19.22 6.57 -24.96
CA GLU A 166 -18.76 5.44 -25.77
C GLU A 166 -17.68 4.64 -25.02
N ARG A 167 -16.71 5.35 -24.42
CA ARG A 167 -15.57 4.75 -23.70
C ARG A 167 -15.98 3.92 -22.48
N TYR A 168 -17.01 4.35 -21.76
CA TYR A 168 -17.47 3.73 -20.52
C TYR A 168 -18.86 3.09 -20.66
N SER A 169 -19.19 2.63 -21.86
CA SER A 169 -20.45 1.94 -22.14
C SER A 169 -20.60 0.62 -21.37
N GLU A 170 -19.52 -0.14 -21.24
CA GLU A 170 -19.49 -1.43 -20.52
C GLU A 170 -19.52 -1.26 -18.99
N CYS A 171 -18.76 -0.31 -18.45
CA CYS A 171 -18.66 -0.06 -17.02
C CYS A 171 -18.91 1.42 -16.73
N LYS A 172 -20.14 1.74 -16.31
CA LYS A 172 -20.54 3.11 -16.02
C LYS A 172 -19.86 3.62 -14.74
N PRO A 173 -19.21 4.80 -14.78
CA PRO A 173 -18.67 5.45 -13.60
C PRO A 173 -19.77 5.69 -12.57
N GLY A 174 -19.49 5.34 -11.32
CA GLY A 174 -20.45 5.47 -10.22
C GLY A 174 -19.84 5.06 -8.89
N PRO A 175 -20.57 5.22 -7.79
CA PRO A 175 -20.13 4.77 -6.47
C PRO A 175 -20.04 3.24 -6.44
N VAL A 176 -19.02 2.70 -5.76
CA VAL A 176 -18.86 1.24 -5.60
C VAL A 176 -19.99 0.65 -4.77
N ASN A 177 -20.37 1.34 -3.70
CA ASN A 177 -21.50 0.97 -2.85
C ASN A 177 -22.54 2.08 -2.92
N GLU A 178 -23.75 1.74 -3.38
CA GLU A 178 -24.89 2.64 -3.55
C GLU A 178 -25.63 3.00 -2.25
N LYS A 179 -25.31 2.32 -1.14
CA LYS A 179 -26.01 2.45 0.15
C LYS A 179 -25.24 3.26 1.19
N ILE A 180 -24.19 3.98 0.80
CA ILE A 180 -23.45 4.84 1.72
C ILE A 180 -24.32 6.04 2.05
N LEU A 181 -24.69 6.22 3.31
CA LEU A 181 -25.47 7.38 3.75
C LEU A 181 -24.59 8.64 3.67
N ILE A 182 -25.06 9.66 2.95
CA ILE A 182 -24.36 10.95 2.79
C ILE A 182 -25.00 12.01 3.68
N ASN A 183 -26.32 12.19 3.57
CA ASN A 183 -27.04 13.26 4.27
C ASN A 183 -28.47 12.81 4.62
N LYS A 184 -29.11 13.55 5.52
CA LYS A 184 -30.52 13.40 5.87
C LYS A 184 -31.21 14.74 5.68
N LEU A 185 -32.06 14.83 4.66
CA LEU A 185 -32.80 16.04 4.33
C LEU A 185 -34.12 16.07 5.09
N VAL A 186 -34.51 17.26 5.55
CA VAL A 186 -35.81 17.51 6.19
C VAL A 186 -36.74 18.15 5.16
N LEU A 187 -38.04 18.10 5.39
CA LEU A 187 -39.01 18.71 4.49
C LEU A 187 -38.67 20.19 4.20
N GLY A 188 -38.57 20.54 2.91
CA GLY A 188 -38.28 21.89 2.44
C GLY A 188 -36.79 22.16 2.22
N THR A 189 -35.90 21.25 2.58
CA THR A 189 -34.46 21.39 2.26
C THR A 189 -34.14 20.79 0.89
N GLU A 190 -33.20 21.44 0.22
CA GLU A 190 -32.62 21.08 -1.08
C GLU A 190 -31.09 21.10 -1.00
N LEU A 191 -30.51 20.29 -1.88
CA LEU A 191 -29.08 20.13 -2.06
C LEU A 191 -28.79 20.04 -3.56
N GLU A 192 -27.88 20.89 -4.04
CA GLU A 192 -27.47 20.97 -5.43
C GLU A 192 -25.96 21.21 -5.50
N ALA A 193 -25.24 20.19 -5.98
CA ALA A 193 -23.80 20.23 -6.13
C ALA A 193 -23.36 19.43 -7.36
N LYS A 194 -22.23 19.84 -7.95
CA LYS A 194 -21.50 19.05 -8.95
C LYS A 194 -20.16 18.61 -8.40
N CYS A 195 -19.83 17.34 -8.59
CA CYS A 195 -18.63 16.73 -8.03
C CYS A 195 -17.69 16.30 -9.15
N LEU A 196 -16.45 16.77 -9.10
CA LEU A 196 -15.39 16.47 -10.06
C LEU A 196 -14.44 15.43 -9.47
N ALA A 197 -14.32 14.29 -10.12
CA ALA A 197 -13.38 13.24 -9.77
C ALA A 197 -12.17 13.20 -10.71
N VAL A 198 -11.01 12.94 -10.11
CA VAL A 198 -9.71 12.89 -10.80
C VAL A 198 -8.86 11.76 -10.24
N LYS A 199 -7.84 11.38 -11.01
CA LYS A 199 -6.83 10.40 -10.57
C LYS A 199 -5.84 11.06 -9.61
N GLY A 200 -5.57 10.40 -8.49
CA GLY A 200 -4.61 10.83 -7.48
C GLY A 200 -3.95 9.66 -6.75
N LEU A 201 -3.09 9.99 -5.79
CA LEU A 201 -2.31 9.02 -5.00
C LEU A 201 -2.71 9.04 -3.53
N GLY A 202 -2.70 7.88 -2.88
CA GLY A 202 -2.96 7.75 -1.44
C GLY A 202 -1.99 8.55 -0.57
N ARG A 203 -0.78 8.80 -1.08
CA ARG A 203 0.23 9.65 -0.45
C ARG A 203 -0.21 11.09 -0.28
N ASP A 204 -0.97 11.63 -1.23
CA ASP A 204 -1.45 13.02 -1.19
C ASP A 204 -2.69 13.14 -0.30
N HIS A 205 -3.61 12.16 -0.39
CA HIS A 205 -4.78 12.10 0.47
C HIS A 205 -5.32 10.66 0.58
N ALA A 206 -5.73 10.25 1.78
CA ALA A 206 -6.23 8.89 2.05
C ALA A 206 -7.47 8.49 1.22
N LYS A 207 -8.19 9.47 0.65
CA LYS A 207 -9.33 9.21 -0.26
C LYS A 207 -8.93 8.49 -1.55
N PHE A 208 -7.66 8.62 -1.94
CA PHE A 208 -7.10 7.95 -3.11
C PHE A 208 -6.49 6.58 -2.77
N GLN A 209 -6.54 6.15 -1.50
CA GLN A 209 -6.06 4.84 -1.10
C GLN A 209 -6.98 3.75 -1.69
N PRO A 210 -6.47 2.82 -2.53
CA PRO A 210 -7.30 1.80 -3.16
C PRO A 210 -7.60 0.60 -2.24
N VAL A 211 -6.87 0.49 -1.13
CA VAL A 211 -6.99 -0.59 -0.14
C VAL A 211 -7.65 -0.09 1.15
N SER A 212 -8.55 -0.88 1.73
CA SER A 212 -9.12 -0.61 3.06
C SER A 212 -8.09 -0.92 4.14
N ALA A 213 -7.48 -2.09 4.05
CA ALA A 213 -6.44 -2.55 4.96
C ALA A 213 -5.35 -3.29 4.17
N CYS A 214 -4.09 -2.97 4.46
CA CYS A 214 -2.96 -3.73 3.95
C CYS A 214 -1.93 -3.88 5.07
N TYR A 215 -1.73 -5.12 5.50
CA TYR A 215 -0.78 -5.44 6.56
C TYR A 215 -0.19 -6.82 6.32
N TYR A 216 0.89 -7.10 7.04
CA TYR A 216 1.48 -8.41 7.07
C TYR A 216 1.87 -8.77 8.50
N LYS A 217 1.85 -10.07 8.77
CA LYS A 217 2.36 -10.65 10.02
C LYS A 217 3.47 -11.65 9.67
N PHE A 218 4.46 -11.75 10.54
CA PHE A 218 5.45 -12.82 10.42
C PHE A 218 4.81 -14.14 10.78
N HIS A 219 5.21 -15.21 10.10
CA HIS A 219 4.69 -16.54 10.40
C HIS A 219 5.15 -16.96 11.81
N PRO A 220 4.21 -17.26 12.74
CA PRO A 220 4.58 -17.70 14.08
C PRO A 220 5.17 -19.12 14.02
N ARG A 221 6.19 -19.36 14.84
CA ARG A 221 6.83 -20.66 14.99
C ARG A 221 6.74 -21.06 16.45
N ILE A 222 5.89 -22.04 16.73
CA ILE A 222 5.66 -22.57 18.07
C ILE A 222 6.42 -23.88 18.19
N THR A 223 7.30 -23.98 19.17
CA THR A 223 8.06 -25.19 19.48
C THR A 223 7.78 -25.62 20.91
N LEU A 224 7.43 -26.90 21.09
CA LEU A 224 7.28 -27.54 22.39
C LEU A 224 8.60 -28.22 22.73
N ASN A 225 9.28 -27.74 23.78
CA ASN A 225 10.56 -28.30 24.23
C ASN A 225 10.36 -29.58 25.07
N GLU A 226 9.21 -29.67 25.72
CA GLU A 226 8.85 -30.74 26.64
C GLU A 226 7.54 -31.38 26.22
N ARG A 227 7.34 -32.64 26.61
CA ARG A 227 6.11 -33.37 26.37
C ARG A 227 5.04 -32.88 27.34
N VAL A 228 4.01 -32.22 26.81
CA VAL A 228 2.89 -31.66 27.60
C VAL A 228 1.68 -32.58 27.46
N GLU A 229 1.17 -33.09 28.60
CA GLU A 229 0.10 -34.09 28.68
C GLU A 229 -0.96 -33.71 29.72
N GLY A 230 -2.13 -34.34 29.64
CA GLY A 230 -3.18 -34.25 30.66
C GLY A 230 -3.74 -32.83 30.83
N GLN A 231 -3.90 -32.38 32.07
CA GLN A 231 -4.45 -31.05 32.38
C GLN A 231 -3.58 -29.90 31.86
N MET A 232 -2.27 -30.10 31.78
CA MET A 232 -1.36 -29.11 31.20
C MET A 232 -1.60 -28.96 29.70
N ALA A 233 -1.91 -30.05 28.99
CA ALA A 233 -2.22 -30.02 27.56
C ALA A 233 -3.53 -29.26 27.27
N GLU A 234 -4.55 -29.45 28.11
CA GLU A 234 -5.81 -28.69 28.00
C GLU A 234 -5.62 -27.20 28.31
N THR A 235 -4.84 -26.89 29.36
CA THR A 235 -4.49 -25.50 29.71
C THR A 235 -3.68 -24.84 28.60
N LEU A 236 -2.75 -25.59 27.99
CA LEU A 236 -1.98 -25.15 26.83
C LEU A 236 -2.90 -24.86 25.65
N LYS A 237 -3.82 -25.78 25.34
CA LYS A 237 -4.80 -25.60 24.26
C LYS A 237 -5.69 -24.37 24.47
N SER A 238 -6.19 -24.14 25.69
CA SER A 238 -7.00 -22.95 26.01
C SER A 238 -6.20 -21.64 26.00
N SER A 239 -4.87 -21.71 26.08
CA SER A 239 -3.99 -20.53 26.02
C SER A 239 -3.78 -20.01 24.60
N PHE A 240 -4.13 -20.78 23.57
CA PHE A 240 -3.99 -20.41 22.16
C PHE A 240 -5.35 -20.32 21.47
N ALA A 241 -5.36 -19.73 20.26
CA ALA A 241 -6.55 -19.73 19.42
C ALA A 241 -6.92 -21.17 18.98
N ASP A 242 -8.21 -21.36 18.70
CA ASP A 242 -8.73 -22.65 18.24
C ASP A 242 -8.01 -23.12 16.96
N GLY A 243 -7.56 -24.37 16.96
CA GLY A 243 -6.84 -24.99 15.83
C GLY A 243 -5.33 -24.76 15.82
N VAL A 244 -4.77 -23.96 16.75
CA VAL A 244 -3.30 -23.80 16.87
C VAL A 244 -2.67 -25.03 17.51
N ILE A 245 -3.20 -25.46 18.65
CA ILE A 245 -2.76 -26.63 19.40
C ILE A 245 -3.87 -27.69 19.36
N GLU A 246 -3.51 -28.90 18.97
CA GLU A 246 -4.39 -30.07 19.04
C GLU A 246 -3.84 -31.06 20.06
N ILE A 247 -4.74 -31.78 20.72
CA ILE A 247 -4.38 -32.86 21.63
C ILE A 247 -4.64 -34.16 20.88
N GLU A 248 -3.60 -34.97 20.75
CA GLU A 248 -3.72 -36.24 20.05
C GLU A 248 -4.62 -37.20 20.85
N PRO A 249 -5.72 -37.71 20.27
CA PRO A 249 -6.75 -38.43 21.01
C PRO A 249 -6.27 -39.77 21.59
N VAL A 250 -5.19 -40.34 21.04
CA VAL A 250 -4.64 -41.64 21.48
C VAL A 250 -3.63 -41.46 22.60
N THR A 251 -2.74 -40.48 22.49
CA THR A 251 -1.61 -40.30 23.43
C THR A 251 -1.89 -39.25 24.51
N GLY A 252 -2.89 -38.37 24.30
CA GLY A 252 -3.19 -37.25 25.19
C GLY A 252 -2.11 -36.15 25.18
N VAL A 253 -1.21 -36.18 24.19
CA VAL A 253 -0.09 -35.22 24.08
C VAL A 253 -0.51 -34.03 23.23
N ALA A 254 -0.16 -32.83 23.68
CA ALA A 254 -0.35 -31.62 22.89
C ALA A 254 0.64 -31.55 21.71
N LYS A 255 0.14 -31.21 20.53
CA LYS A 255 0.89 -31.01 19.30
C LYS A 255 0.50 -29.68 18.67
N VAL A 256 1.46 -28.99 18.07
CA VAL A 256 1.20 -27.82 17.23
C VAL A 256 0.60 -28.28 15.90
N ALA A 257 -0.65 -27.92 15.64
CA ALA A 257 -1.38 -28.28 14.43
C ALA A 257 -1.18 -27.22 13.35
N ASN A 258 -1.71 -26.01 13.55
CA ASN A 258 -1.56 -24.91 12.62
C ASN A 258 -1.10 -23.63 13.34
N PRO A 259 0.21 -23.33 13.36
CA PRO A 259 0.70 -22.13 14.01
C PRO A 259 0.18 -20.84 13.35
N ARG A 260 -0.17 -20.84 12.05
CA ARG A 260 -0.65 -19.65 11.30
C ARG A 260 -1.81 -18.92 11.99
N LEU A 261 -2.67 -19.68 12.66
CA LEU A 261 -3.88 -19.19 13.32
C LEU A 261 -3.58 -18.47 14.65
N ASP A 262 -2.34 -18.55 15.14
CA ASP A 262 -1.95 -17.85 16.35
C ASP A 262 -2.06 -16.33 16.17
N ASN A 263 -2.63 -15.69 17.19
CA ASN A 263 -2.80 -14.24 17.26
C ASN A 263 -1.73 -13.57 18.14
N GLY A 264 -0.79 -14.36 18.70
CA GLY A 264 0.31 -13.85 19.51
C GLY A 264 -0.13 -13.35 20.89
N SER A 265 -1.21 -13.89 21.46
CA SER A 265 -1.75 -13.51 22.78
C SER A 265 -0.74 -13.64 23.92
N ARG A 266 0.19 -14.60 23.81
CA ARG A 266 1.16 -15.00 24.85
C ARG A 266 0.54 -15.42 26.17
N GLU A 267 -0.71 -15.87 26.16
CA GLU A 267 -1.40 -16.28 27.40
C GLU A 267 -0.68 -17.43 28.10
N HIS A 268 -0.06 -18.34 27.34
CA HIS A 268 0.76 -19.44 27.88
C HIS A 268 1.88 -18.97 28.83
N MET A 269 2.38 -17.73 28.70
CA MET A 269 3.42 -17.19 29.59
C MET A 269 2.89 -16.83 30.98
N ARG A 270 1.57 -16.68 31.16
CA ARG A 270 0.97 -16.41 32.46
C ARG A 270 0.95 -17.65 33.36
N HIS A 271 0.97 -18.84 32.75
CA HIS A 271 1.04 -20.11 33.46
C HIS A 271 2.51 -20.45 33.74
N PRO A 272 2.96 -20.47 35.01
CA PRO A 272 4.36 -20.76 35.35
C PRO A 272 4.81 -22.14 34.85
N GLU A 273 3.89 -23.10 34.82
CA GLU A 273 4.10 -24.49 34.41
C GLU A 273 4.39 -24.64 32.91
N LEU A 274 3.92 -23.70 32.07
CA LEU A 274 4.08 -23.77 30.61
C LEU A 274 5.25 -22.92 30.09
N LYS A 275 5.85 -22.09 30.96
CA LYS A 275 6.86 -21.10 30.58
C LYS A 275 8.15 -21.71 30.05
N SER A 276 8.58 -22.86 30.55
CA SER A 276 9.75 -23.60 30.06
C SER A 276 9.42 -24.51 28.87
N SER A 277 8.21 -25.07 28.87
CA SER A 277 7.79 -26.09 27.92
C SER A 277 7.47 -25.54 26.53
N VAL A 278 7.06 -24.28 26.43
CA VAL A 278 6.63 -23.65 25.16
C VAL A 278 7.53 -22.48 24.81
N LYS A 279 8.01 -22.45 23.57
CA LYS A 279 8.64 -21.27 22.98
C LYS A 279 7.89 -20.85 21.74
N VAL A 280 7.58 -19.56 21.66
CA VAL A 280 6.91 -18.94 20.52
C VAL A 280 7.85 -17.91 19.91
N PHE A 281 8.21 -18.14 18.66
CA PHE A 281 9.04 -17.26 17.84
C PHE A 281 8.23 -16.78 16.64
N VAL A 282 8.81 -15.84 15.89
CA VAL A 282 8.32 -15.48 14.56
C VAL A 282 9.45 -15.65 13.55
N ASP A 283 9.12 -16.16 12.36
CA ASP A 283 10.09 -16.26 11.27
C ASP A 283 10.09 -14.95 10.46
N PRO A 284 11.17 -14.13 10.50
CA PRO A 284 11.23 -12.88 9.78
C PRO A 284 11.30 -13.06 8.25
N LYS A 285 11.60 -14.27 7.76
CA LYS A 285 11.70 -14.59 6.34
C LYS A 285 10.35 -15.01 5.74
N GLN A 286 9.34 -15.25 6.58
CA GLN A 286 8.01 -15.70 6.15
C GLN A 286 6.97 -14.67 6.56
N CYS A 287 6.36 -14.03 5.57
CA CYS A 287 5.36 -12.99 5.79
C CYS A 287 4.00 -13.44 5.25
N ILE A 288 2.99 -13.43 6.12
CA ILE A 288 1.59 -13.63 5.75
C ILE A 288 1.01 -12.25 5.47
N PHE A 289 0.61 -12.00 4.22
CA PHE A 289 0.05 -10.75 3.76
C PHE A 289 -1.48 -10.82 3.69
N THR A 290 -2.12 -9.73 4.07
CA THR A 290 -3.56 -9.53 3.90
C THR A 290 -3.79 -8.19 3.20
N VAL A 291 -4.48 -8.23 2.06
CA VAL A 291 -4.82 -7.07 1.24
C VAL A 291 -6.34 -7.03 1.08
N GLU A 292 -6.96 -6.02 1.67
CA GLU A 292 -8.39 -5.75 1.52
C GLU A 292 -8.55 -4.55 0.58
N SER A 293 -9.17 -4.78 -0.57
CA SER A 293 -9.45 -3.74 -1.55
C SER A 293 -10.78 -3.05 -1.28
N VAL A 294 -10.90 -1.78 -1.69
CA VAL A 294 -12.15 -1.02 -1.60
C VAL A 294 -13.08 -1.30 -2.78
N ALA A 295 -12.51 -1.41 -3.99
CA ALA A 295 -13.29 -1.35 -5.24
C ALA A 295 -12.82 -2.33 -6.32
N ARG A 296 -11.50 -2.57 -6.40
CA ARG A 296 -10.87 -3.32 -7.50
C ARG A 296 -10.41 -4.70 -7.05
N PRO A 297 -10.24 -5.68 -7.93
CA PRO A 297 -9.63 -6.94 -7.56
C PRO A 297 -8.22 -6.73 -6.96
N PRO A 298 -7.92 -7.31 -5.78
CA PRO A 298 -6.65 -7.10 -5.10
C PRO A 298 -5.44 -7.65 -5.87
N GLU A 299 -5.60 -8.63 -6.76
CA GLU A 299 -4.50 -9.13 -7.59
C GLU A 299 -3.99 -8.04 -8.54
N LYS A 300 -4.92 -7.27 -9.13
CA LYS A 300 -4.56 -6.16 -10.00
C LYS A 300 -3.81 -5.06 -9.24
N LEU A 301 -4.22 -4.77 -8.01
CA LEU A 301 -3.54 -3.78 -7.16
C LEU A 301 -2.09 -4.19 -6.85
N LEU A 302 -1.85 -5.49 -6.61
CA LEU A 302 -0.51 -6.02 -6.40
C LEU A 302 0.37 -5.86 -7.63
N ILE A 303 -0.14 -6.23 -8.81
CA ILE A 303 0.60 -6.10 -10.08
C ILE A 303 0.93 -4.63 -10.36
N GLU A 304 -0.03 -3.73 -10.14
CA GLU A 304 0.18 -2.28 -10.25
C GLU A 304 1.26 -1.79 -9.28
N ALA A 305 1.25 -2.26 -8.02
CA ALA A 305 2.26 -1.89 -7.02
C ALA A 305 3.67 -2.34 -7.45
N PHE A 306 3.82 -3.54 -8.01
CA PHE A 306 5.10 -3.98 -8.59
C PHE A 306 5.51 -3.08 -9.78
N GLY A 307 4.55 -2.70 -10.63
CA GLY A 307 4.76 -1.77 -11.73
C GLY A 307 5.35 -0.44 -11.27
N VAL A 308 4.79 0.16 -10.21
CA VAL A 308 5.27 1.44 -9.65
C VAL A 308 6.74 1.36 -9.21
N MET A 309 7.14 0.31 -8.47
CA MET A 309 8.55 0.16 -8.07
C MET A 309 9.48 0.00 -9.28
N LEU A 310 9.05 -0.75 -10.28
CA LEU A 310 9.84 -0.99 -11.49
C LEU A 310 10.02 0.30 -12.31
N GLU A 311 8.96 1.10 -12.47
CA GLU A 311 9.00 2.41 -13.11
C GLU A 311 9.96 3.36 -12.38
N LYS A 312 9.91 3.40 -11.04
CA LYS A 312 10.84 4.17 -10.22
C LYS A 312 12.30 3.74 -10.43
N CYS A 313 12.56 2.44 -10.38
CA CYS A 313 13.91 1.91 -10.61
C CYS A 313 14.42 2.25 -12.01
N GLN A 314 13.58 2.08 -13.04
CA GLN A 314 13.92 2.44 -14.42
C GLN A 314 14.22 3.93 -14.56
N HIS A 315 13.41 4.79 -13.94
CA HIS A 315 13.62 6.23 -13.94
C HIS A 315 14.98 6.59 -13.33
N PHE A 316 15.27 6.14 -12.11
CA PHE A 316 16.55 6.46 -11.45
C PHE A 316 17.76 5.85 -12.18
N LEU A 317 17.63 4.64 -12.74
CA LEU A 317 18.68 4.07 -13.58
C LEU A 317 18.97 4.96 -14.79
N ALA A 318 17.92 5.40 -15.50
CA ALA A 318 18.07 6.29 -16.65
C ALA A 318 18.70 7.64 -16.27
N VAL A 319 18.39 8.18 -15.09
CA VAL A 319 19.04 9.40 -14.57
C VAL A 319 20.52 9.15 -14.30
N THR A 320 20.84 8.05 -13.60
CA THR A 320 22.24 7.73 -13.27
C THR A 320 23.09 7.37 -14.50
N ASP A 321 22.49 6.87 -15.58
CA ASP A 321 23.19 6.49 -16.82
C ASP A 321 23.55 7.67 -17.72
N LYS A 322 23.05 8.88 -17.44
CA LYS A 322 23.50 10.10 -18.10
C LYS A 322 24.99 10.33 -17.80
N CYS A 323 25.77 10.58 -18.85
CA CYS A 323 27.24 10.68 -18.78
C CYS A 323 27.77 11.78 -17.83
N GLU A 324 26.95 12.75 -17.47
CA GLU A 324 27.32 13.88 -16.59
C GLU A 324 27.02 13.62 -15.11
N PHE A 325 26.21 12.59 -14.80
CA PHE A 325 25.77 12.32 -13.43
C PHE A 325 26.94 11.86 -12.54
N GLY A 326 27.40 12.74 -11.66
CA GLY A 326 28.54 12.50 -10.77
C GLY A 326 29.91 12.95 -11.32
N GLY A 327 29.93 13.84 -12.33
CA GLY A 327 31.14 14.55 -12.74
C GLY A 327 31.66 15.54 -11.68
N MET A 328 32.91 16.02 -11.81
CA MET A 328 33.46 17.05 -10.93
C MET A 328 32.63 18.35 -11.01
N PHE A 329 31.91 18.63 -9.93
CA PHE A 329 31.15 19.84 -9.57
C PHE A 329 31.12 20.99 -10.61
N LYS A 330 29.94 21.21 -11.19
CA LYS A 330 29.39 22.56 -11.35
C LYS A 330 28.18 22.66 -10.42
N ASP A 331 28.20 23.64 -9.51
CA ASP A 331 27.07 23.92 -8.63
C ASP A 331 25.80 24.17 -9.45
N GLY A 332 24.75 23.38 -9.20
CA GLY A 332 23.36 23.74 -9.52
C GLY A 332 22.69 23.14 -10.75
N ASP A 333 23.37 22.40 -11.63
CA ASP A 333 22.82 22.13 -12.99
C ASP A 333 22.30 20.70 -13.27
N ASP A 334 22.50 19.70 -12.40
CA ASP A 334 22.06 18.32 -12.65
C ASP A 334 20.67 17.97 -12.08
N VAL A 335 19.69 18.89 -12.16
CA VAL A 335 18.31 18.59 -11.76
C VAL A 335 17.55 18.02 -12.96
N SER A 336 17.69 16.73 -13.23
CA SER A 336 16.76 16.06 -14.15
C SER A 336 15.48 15.70 -13.43
N SER A 337 14.57 16.67 -13.31
CA SER A 337 13.24 16.44 -12.76
C SER A 337 12.34 15.76 -13.79
N SER A 338 11.62 14.71 -13.42
CA SER A 338 10.61 14.07 -14.28
C SER A 338 9.35 13.73 -13.49
N LEU A 339 8.25 13.51 -14.19
CA LEU A 339 7.00 13.09 -13.56
C LEU A 339 6.93 11.57 -13.53
N VAL A 340 6.94 10.98 -12.33
CA VAL A 340 6.68 9.54 -12.12
C VAL A 340 5.39 9.43 -11.32
N CYS A 341 4.43 8.68 -11.84
CA CYS A 341 3.10 8.53 -11.24
C CYS A 341 2.42 9.87 -10.87
N GLY A 342 2.61 10.92 -11.68
CA GLY A 342 2.01 12.24 -11.45
C GLY A 342 2.73 13.12 -10.42
N ARG A 343 3.87 12.69 -9.88
CA ARG A 343 4.69 13.48 -8.95
C ARG A 343 6.04 13.83 -9.52
N LEU A 344 6.56 14.99 -9.12
CA LEU A 344 7.89 15.44 -9.51
C LEU A 344 8.94 14.64 -8.73
N VAL A 345 9.73 13.86 -9.45
CA VAL A 345 10.82 13.04 -8.92
C VAL A 345 12.14 13.56 -9.48
N SER A 346 13.15 13.62 -8.61
CA SER A 346 14.47 14.16 -8.94
C SER A 346 15.55 13.40 -8.16
N LEU A 347 16.74 13.28 -8.75
CA LEU A 347 17.90 12.66 -8.11
C LEU A 347 19.09 13.61 -8.23
N GLN A 348 19.67 14.00 -7.10
CA GLN A 348 20.76 14.96 -7.01
C GLN A 348 21.91 14.41 -6.17
N VAL A 349 23.14 14.80 -6.49
CA VAL A 349 24.33 14.51 -5.67
C VAL A 349 24.57 15.71 -4.75
N LEU A 350 24.31 15.54 -3.45
CA LEU A 350 24.51 16.62 -2.47
C LEU A 350 25.97 16.81 -2.09
N ALA A 351 26.68 15.71 -1.92
CA ALA A 351 28.08 15.72 -1.52
C ALA A 351 28.77 14.49 -2.08
N MET A 352 30.02 14.66 -2.51
CA MET A 352 30.86 13.56 -2.97
C MET A 352 32.30 13.78 -2.51
N SER A 353 32.94 12.71 -2.05
CA SER A 353 34.34 12.71 -1.68
C SER A 353 35.25 12.85 -2.90
N THR A 354 36.46 13.36 -2.72
CA THR A 354 37.43 13.58 -3.82
C THR A 354 37.81 12.30 -4.55
N ASP A 355 37.75 11.16 -3.86
CA ASP A 355 38.01 9.83 -4.40
C ASP A 355 36.75 9.17 -4.99
N GLY A 356 35.58 9.82 -4.93
CA GLY A 356 34.30 9.27 -5.39
C GLY A 356 33.78 8.08 -4.58
N SER A 357 34.50 7.64 -3.54
CA SER A 357 34.16 6.43 -2.77
C SER A 357 32.98 6.65 -1.82
N ARG A 358 32.69 7.91 -1.47
CA ARG A 358 31.57 8.32 -0.63
C ARG A 358 30.75 9.39 -1.33
N ALA A 359 29.43 9.19 -1.38
CA ALA A 359 28.49 10.18 -1.87
C ALA A 359 27.20 10.19 -1.04
N THR A 360 26.57 11.36 -0.98
CA THR A 360 25.23 11.57 -0.45
C THR A 360 24.32 11.96 -1.59
N PHE A 361 23.30 11.16 -1.84
CA PHE A 361 22.30 11.37 -2.88
C PHE A 361 21.00 11.86 -2.26
N ARG A 362 20.35 12.83 -2.89
CA ARG A 362 19.00 13.29 -2.53
C ARG A 362 18.02 12.79 -3.57
N PHE A 363 17.02 12.04 -3.14
CA PHE A 363 15.88 11.62 -3.94
C PHE A 363 14.69 12.47 -3.55
N ASP A 364 14.25 13.38 -4.43
CA ASP A 364 13.02 14.14 -4.25
C ASP A 364 11.82 13.32 -4.72
N GLY A 365 10.68 13.45 -4.04
CA GLY A 365 9.45 12.71 -4.33
C GLY A 365 9.44 11.28 -3.80
N GLU A 366 10.46 10.87 -3.04
CA GLU A 366 10.63 9.51 -2.51
C GLU A 366 10.70 9.49 -0.99
N ASP A 367 10.37 8.33 -0.40
CA ASP A 367 10.33 8.14 1.04
C ASP A 367 10.97 6.81 1.49
N HIS A 368 10.64 6.34 2.69
CA HIS A 368 11.16 5.07 3.22
C HIS A 368 10.83 3.85 2.32
N THR A 369 9.83 3.92 1.44
CA THR A 369 9.43 2.84 0.52
C THR A 369 10.60 2.45 -0.38
N LEU A 370 11.18 3.43 -1.09
CA LEU A 370 12.39 3.24 -1.87
C LEU A 370 13.62 3.13 -0.98
N GLY A 371 13.75 4.03 0.01
CA GLY A 371 14.96 4.15 0.83
C GLY A 371 15.34 2.88 1.60
N ALA A 372 14.37 2.20 2.22
CA ALA A 372 14.63 0.98 2.99
C ALA A 372 15.02 -0.19 2.08
N ALA A 373 14.30 -0.39 0.98
CA ALA A 373 14.54 -1.48 0.04
C ALA A 373 15.88 -1.29 -0.71
N LEU A 374 16.18 -0.06 -1.15
CA LEU A 374 17.44 0.26 -1.82
C LEU A 374 18.64 0.13 -0.88
N ARG A 375 18.52 0.62 0.36
CA ARG A 375 19.56 0.43 1.38
C ARG A 375 19.85 -1.05 1.61
N PHE A 376 18.81 -1.90 1.68
CA PHE A 376 18.99 -3.34 1.82
C PHE A 376 19.81 -3.93 0.67
N CYS A 377 19.46 -3.60 -0.58
CA CYS A 377 20.19 -4.07 -1.76
C CYS A 377 21.66 -3.61 -1.77
N ILE A 378 21.94 -2.34 -1.42
CA ILE A 378 23.29 -1.80 -1.42
C ILE A 378 24.14 -2.45 -0.31
N LEU A 379 23.62 -2.60 0.91
CA LEU A 379 24.36 -3.18 2.04
C LEU A 379 24.76 -4.65 1.82
N ARG A 380 24.03 -5.38 0.96
CA ARG A 380 24.32 -6.79 0.64
C ARG A 380 25.29 -6.94 -0.53
N ASN A 381 25.65 -5.84 -1.21
CA ASN A 381 26.73 -5.85 -2.17
C ASN A 381 28.08 -5.97 -1.45
N LYS A 382 28.96 -6.87 -1.92
CA LYS A 382 30.32 -7.07 -1.40
C LYS A 382 31.18 -5.82 -1.45
N ASP A 383 30.89 -4.89 -2.36
CA ASP A 383 31.67 -3.68 -2.61
C ASP A 383 31.18 -2.49 -1.77
N ALA A 384 30.07 -2.66 -1.05
CA ALA A 384 29.58 -1.68 -0.08
C ALA A 384 30.34 -1.77 1.25
N LYS A 385 30.72 -0.61 1.78
CA LYS A 385 31.23 -0.45 3.15
C LYS A 385 30.12 0.00 4.10
N PHE A 386 29.30 0.93 3.65
CA PHE A 386 28.20 1.50 4.43
C PHE A 386 27.11 2.02 3.49
N CYS A 387 25.87 1.87 3.92
CA CYS A 387 24.74 2.55 3.31
C CYS A 387 23.69 2.86 4.39
N GLY A 388 23.32 4.14 4.44
CA GLY A 388 22.32 4.68 5.35
C GLY A 388 21.38 5.58 4.59
N TYR A 389 20.16 5.74 5.09
CA TYR A 389 19.26 6.77 4.58
C TYR A 389 18.58 7.49 5.74
N CYS A 390 18.21 8.73 5.53
CA CYS A 390 17.36 9.49 6.43
C CYS A 390 16.32 10.28 5.64
N VAL A 391 15.18 10.52 6.29
CA VAL A 391 14.25 11.58 5.89
C VAL A 391 14.67 12.81 6.69
N PRO A 392 15.16 13.89 6.05
CA PRO A 392 15.69 15.05 6.76
C PRO A 392 14.60 15.73 7.59
N HIS A 393 13.40 15.86 7.04
CA HIS A 393 12.24 16.42 7.73
C HIS A 393 10.93 15.79 7.20
N PRO A 394 9.93 15.46 8.05
CA PRO A 394 8.69 14.82 7.60
C PRO A 394 7.84 15.66 6.61
N LEU A 395 8.01 16.98 6.60
CA LEU A 395 7.35 17.89 5.65
C LEU A 395 8.12 18.04 4.33
N GLU A 396 9.37 17.60 4.28
CA GLU A 396 10.16 17.60 3.06
C GLU A 396 9.98 16.27 2.35
N ASP A 397 9.49 16.33 1.12
CA ASP A 397 9.28 15.16 0.29
C ASP A 397 10.59 14.71 -0.36
N CYS A 398 11.55 14.28 0.45
CA CYS A 398 12.81 13.72 -0.02
C CYS A 398 13.44 12.75 0.97
N ILE A 399 14.35 11.92 0.46
CA ILE A 399 15.29 11.13 1.28
C ILE A 399 16.72 11.47 0.92
N HIS A 400 17.58 11.47 1.93
CA HIS A 400 19.03 11.50 1.73
C HIS A 400 19.58 10.09 1.91
N LEU A 401 20.21 9.56 0.87
CA LEU A 401 20.86 8.26 0.84
C LEU A 401 22.37 8.46 0.84
N GLU A 402 23.03 7.97 1.87
CA GLU A 402 24.48 7.98 1.99
C GLU A 402 25.05 6.61 1.59
N VAL A 403 26.00 6.62 0.66
CA VAL A 403 26.61 5.41 0.11
C VAL A 403 28.12 5.51 0.22
N HIS A 404 28.75 4.53 0.87
CA HIS A 404 30.19 4.39 0.95
C HIS A 404 30.60 3.08 0.28
N ALA A 405 31.34 3.18 -0.81
CA ALA A 405 31.97 2.08 -1.50
C ALA A 405 33.33 1.74 -0.88
N LYS A 406 33.82 0.54 -1.16
CA LYS A 406 35.23 0.20 -0.95
C LYS A 406 36.10 0.95 -1.96
N ARG A 407 37.39 1.15 -1.64
CA ARG A 407 38.32 2.07 -2.31
C ARG A 407 38.45 1.87 -3.84
N ASP A 408 37.98 0.76 -4.37
CA ASP A 408 38.13 0.37 -5.77
C ASP A 408 36.88 0.67 -6.64
N LEU A 409 35.79 1.17 -6.04
CA LEU A 409 34.51 1.42 -6.75
C LEU A 409 33.95 2.82 -6.42
N SER A 410 33.32 3.47 -7.41
CA SER A 410 32.60 4.73 -7.20
C SER A 410 31.28 4.50 -6.45
N ALA A 411 30.90 5.43 -5.57
CA ALA A 411 29.60 5.41 -4.90
C ALA A 411 28.42 5.46 -5.90
N VAL A 412 28.61 6.11 -7.07
CA VAL A 412 27.59 6.16 -8.14
C VAL A 412 27.40 4.78 -8.78
N GLU A 413 28.49 4.07 -9.05
CA GLU A 413 28.43 2.70 -9.61
C GLU A 413 27.80 1.73 -8.61
N LEU A 414 28.10 1.89 -7.33
CA LEU A 414 27.46 1.11 -6.26
C LEU A 414 25.96 1.39 -6.17
N LEU A 415 25.54 2.65 -6.30
CA LEU A 415 24.13 3.03 -6.37
C LEU A 415 23.43 2.38 -7.58
N LYS A 416 24.04 2.46 -8.77
CA LYS A 416 23.53 1.79 -9.98
C LYS A 416 23.37 0.29 -9.78
N SER A 417 24.37 -0.35 -9.20
CA SER A 417 24.30 -1.78 -8.89
C SER A 417 23.14 -2.08 -7.93
N GLY A 418 22.95 -1.26 -6.90
CA GLY A 418 21.84 -1.41 -5.95
C GLY A 418 20.47 -1.28 -6.61
N LEU A 419 20.29 -0.28 -7.49
CA LEU A 419 19.06 -0.07 -8.25
C LEU A 419 18.76 -1.24 -9.21
N LYS A 420 19.79 -1.77 -9.90
CA LYS A 420 19.64 -2.97 -10.76
C LYS A 420 19.23 -4.21 -9.95
N THR A 421 19.86 -4.41 -8.78
CA THR A 421 19.49 -5.51 -7.88
C THR A 421 18.06 -5.37 -7.38
N LEU A 422 17.64 -4.16 -7.00
CA LEU A 422 16.29 -3.87 -6.56
C LEU A 422 15.27 -4.15 -7.66
N GLN A 423 15.51 -3.63 -8.87
CA GLN A 423 14.67 -3.86 -10.05
C GLN A 423 14.51 -5.36 -10.33
N ALA A 424 15.62 -6.11 -10.37
CA ALA A 424 15.59 -7.54 -10.66
C ALA A 424 14.92 -8.37 -9.56
N ALA A 425 14.97 -7.93 -8.30
CA ALA A 425 14.25 -8.57 -7.20
C ALA A 425 12.73 -8.36 -7.35
N PHE A 426 12.28 -7.13 -7.58
CA PHE A 426 10.85 -6.83 -7.75
C PHE A 426 10.27 -7.43 -9.04
N GLU A 427 11.04 -7.47 -10.12
CA GLU A 427 10.65 -8.13 -11.37
C GLU A 427 10.45 -9.64 -11.16
N HIS A 428 11.38 -10.29 -10.44
CA HIS A 428 11.23 -11.70 -10.09
C HIS A 428 10.01 -11.95 -9.20
N MET A 429 9.80 -11.13 -8.17
CA MET A 429 8.62 -11.23 -7.29
C MET A 429 7.34 -11.12 -8.11
N ARG A 430 7.22 -10.10 -8.97
CA ARG A 430 6.08 -9.92 -9.87
C ARG A 430 5.79 -11.17 -10.70
N ASN A 431 6.83 -11.72 -11.35
CA ASN A 431 6.68 -12.92 -12.18
C ASN A 431 6.19 -14.14 -11.37
N CYS A 432 6.69 -14.31 -10.13
CA CYS A 432 6.21 -15.36 -9.24
C CYS A 432 4.72 -15.18 -8.89
N PHE A 433 4.27 -13.95 -8.62
CA PHE A 433 2.86 -13.65 -8.39
C PHE A 433 2.00 -13.94 -9.62
N ASP A 434 2.43 -13.51 -10.81
CA ASP A 434 1.71 -13.76 -12.06
C ASP A 434 1.54 -15.28 -12.31
N ILE A 435 2.58 -16.08 -12.04
CA ILE A 435 2.52 -17.54 -12.12
C ILE A 435 1.54 -18.10 -11.10
N SER A 436 1.63 -17.69 -9.83
CA SER A 436 0.73 -18.16 -8.77
C SER A 436 -0.74 -17.82 -9.05
N PHE A 437 -1.03 -16.63 -9.59
CA PHE A 437 -2.40 -16.25 -9.95
C PHE A 437 -2.92 -17.01 -11.18
N SER A 438 -2.05 -17.35 -12.14
CA SER A 438 -2.45 -18.15 -13.31
C SER A 438 -2.78 -19.61 -12.99
N GLN A 439 -2.36 -20.10 -11.81
CA GLN A 439 -2.57 -21.48 -11.36
C GLN A 439 -3.83 -21.66 -10.50
N LEU A 440 -4.47 -20.56 -10.09
CA LEU A 440 -5.76 -20.52 -9.39
C LEU A 440 -6.91 -20.47 -10.38
#